data_AF-A0A3S4FUU2-F1
#
_entry.id   AF-A0A3S4FUU2-F1
#
_cell.length_a   1.000
_cell.length_b   1.000
_cell.length_c   1.000
_cell.angle_alpha   90.00
_cell.angle_beta   90.00
_cell.angle_gamma   90.00
#
_symmetry.space_group_name_H-M   'P 1'
#
loop_
_entity.id
_entity.type
_entity.pdbx_description
1 polymer ?
#
loop_
_entity_poly.entity_id
_entity_poly.type
_entity_poly.pdbx_seq_one_letter_code
_entity_poly.pdbx_strand_id
1 'polypeptide(L)'
;MTDSTLTPPAADMMSFLSTTPEHKDSEYETPVHTSQRTELNVIVEDGPDSKLRLAEISAAANPLLAAARPLLCALAAMPAKLDAALVEPYRNLLVREMHLYQTLCDQANLRREHVLAVRYCLCTALDEAANNTTWGRRGVWAGKSLLVTFHGESEGGIKLFQIIGRLAASFQEHGNVLEVIYHLLGLGFEGRYSVQPDGRKQLDNIRQQLLTQLSQRRDPVMPALSA
;
A
#
# COMPACT_ATOMS: atom_id res chain seq x y z
N MET A 1 20.53 -23.82 -44.67
CA MET A 1 21.91 -24.13 -45.10
C MET A 1 22.71 -22.84 -45.08
N THR A 2 23.91 -22.89 -44.49
CA THR A 2 24.99 -21.87 -44.34
C THR A 2 24.60 -20.62 -43.53
N ASP A 3 24.91 -20.46 -42.23
CA ASP A 3 26.14 -20.57 -41.41
C ASP A 3 27.07 -19.34 -41.45
N SER A 4 27.41 -18.86 -40.23
CA SER A 4 28.60 -18.10 -39.81
C SER A 4 28.67 -16.60 -40.21
N THR A 5 29.15 -15.63 -39.40
CA THR A 5 29.84 -15.59 -38.09
C THR A 5 30.09 -14.12 -37.67
N LEU A 6 30.40 -13.94 -36.38
CA LEU A 6 31.33 -12.95 -35.77
C LEU A 6 30.85 -11.55 -35.29
N THR A 7 30.86 -11.39 -33.95
CA THR A 7 31.02 -10.19 -33.11
C THR A 7 32.51 -9.73 -33.03
N PRO A 8 32.92 -8.71 -32.22
CA PRO A 8 32.53 -7.31 -31.95
C PRO A 8 33.81 -6.39 -32.06
N PRO A 9 34.20 -5.36 -31.24
CA PRO A 9 33.54 -4.38 -30.33
C PRO A 9 34.06 -2.90 -30.44
N ALA A 10 33.62 -2.04 -29.50
CA ALA A 10 34.34 -0.91 -28.83
C ALA A 10 34.51 0.50 -29.45
N ALA A 11 34.18 1.49 -28.59
CA ALA A 11 34.82 2.78 -28.28
C ALA A 11 35.61 3.58 -29.34
N ASP A 12 35.27 4.87 -29.51
CA ASP A 12 36.01 6.04 -28.97
C ASP A 12 35.63 7.32 -29.74
N MET A 13 35.48 8.46 -29.04
CA MET A 13 36.00 9.75 -29.51
C MET A 13 35.95 10.84 -28.42
N MET A 14 37.11 10.99 -27.75
CA MET A 14 37.82 12.24 -27.44
C MET A 14 37.30 13.49 -28.19
N SER A 15 37.39 14.75 -27.76
CA SER A 15 38.02 15.46 -26.64
C SER A 15 37.92 16.94 -27.02
N PHE A 16 37.76 17.88 -26.08
CA PHE A 16 38.35 19.23 -26.26
C PHE A 16 38.81 19.79 -24.91
N LEU A 17 40.13 19.90 -24.79
CA LEU A 17 40.96 20.69 -23.86
C LEU A 17 40.54 22.19 -23.93
N SER A 18 40.86 23.13 -23.05
CA SER A 18 41.67 23.29 -21.83
C SER A 18 41.38 24.71 -21.34
N THR A 19 41.54 25.00 -20.05
CA THR A 19 42.29 26.16 -19.51
C THR A 19 42.18 26.18 -17.98
N THR A 20 43.32 26.08 -17.31
CA THR A 20 43.52 26.42 -15.90
C THR A 20 43.71 27.93 -15.73
N PRO A 21 43.54 28.43 -14.49
CA PRO A 21 44.71 28.96 -13.80
C PRO A 21 44.80 28.51 -12.33
N GLU A 22 46.04 28.28 -11.89
CA GLU A 22 46.44 28.21 -10.48
C GLU A 22 46.29 29.59 -9.80
N HIS A 23 45.93 29.65 -8.51
CA HIS A 23 46.87 30.00 -7.43
C HIS A 23 46.22 30.05 -6.03
N LYS A 24 47.02 29.56 -5.07
CA LYS A 24 47.17 29.95 -3.65
C LYS A 24 46.35 29.27 -2.54
N ASP A 25 47.16 28.64 -1.69
CA ASP A 25 46.89 28.11 -0.36
C ASP A 25 46.15 29.10 0.53
N SER A 26 45.16 28.59 1.26
CA SER A 26 44.73 29.16 2.52
C SER A 26 44.14 28.05 3.39
N GLU A 27 44.93 27.62 4.36
CA GLU A 27 44.44 26.94 5.57
C GLU A 27 43.39 27.83 6.23
N TYR A 28 42.17 27.32 6.36
CA TYR A 28 41.20 27.79 7.34
C TYR A 28 40.58 26.58 8.03
N GLU A 29 41.25 26.20 9.11
CA GLU A 29 40.73 25.35 10.17
C GLU A 29 39.54 26.06 10.82
N THR A 30 38.36 25.44 10.78
CA THR A 30 37.18 25.89 11.55
C THR A 30 36.64 24.74 12.38
N PRO A 31 36.12 25.04 13.59
CA PRO A 31 36.08 24.08 14.67
C PRO A 31 34.95 23.09 14.47
N VAL A 32 35.23 21.82 14.75
CA VAL A 32 34.24 20.76 14.89
C VAL A 32 33.29 21.14 16.04
N HIS A 33 32.18 21.77 15.70
CA HIS A 33 31.05 21.87 16.61
C HIS A 33 30.55 20.45 16.84
N THR A 34 30.92 19.90 18.00
CA THR A 34 30.38 18.65 18.54
C THR A 34 28.91 18.91 18.85
N SER A 35 28.06 18.81 17.83
CA SER A 35 26.64 18.63 18.04
C SER A 35 26.47 17.27 18.66
N GLN A 36 26.23 17.25 19.97
CA GLN A 36 25.66 16.12 20.68
C GLN A 36 24.51 15.59 19.83
N ARG A 37 24.78 14.51 19.11
CA ARG A 37 23.75 13.69 18.50
C ARG A 37 23.03 13.08 19.68
N THR A 38 21.93 13.72 20.11
CA THR A 38 20.98 13.07 20.99
C THR A 38 20.57 11.81 20.24
N GLU A 39 21.17 10.69 20.62
CA GLU A 39 20.73 9.37 20.22
C GLU A 39 19.32 9.23 20.76
N LEU A 40 18.34 9.64 19.96
CA LEU A 40 17.02 9.06 20.04
C LEU A 40 17.24 7.58 19.75
N ASN A 41 17.48 6.81 20.82
CA ASN A 41 17.28 5.38 20.86
C ASN A 41 15.80 5.15 20.61
N VAL A 42 15.42 5.24 19.33
CA VAL A 42 14.21 4.62 18.84
C VAL A 42 14.52 3.13 18.91
N ILE A 43 14.25 2.56 20.07
CA ILE A 43 14.09 1.12 20.21
C ILE A 43 12.90 0.81 19.30
N VAL A 44 13.18 0.45 18.06
CA VAL A 44 12.19 -0.18 17.19
C VAL A 44 12.01 -1.57 17.79
N GLU A 45 11.10 -1.70 18.76
CA GLU A 45 10.65 -3.02 19.16
C GLU A 45 10.23 -3.78 17.91
N ASP A 46 10.71 -5.01 17.77
CA ASP A 46 10.15 -5.92 16.78
C ASP A 46 8.64 -5.92 16.97
N GLY A 47 7.90 -5.58 15.91
CA GLY A 47 6.45 -5.46 15.94
C GLY A 47 5.77 -6.70 16.53
N PRO A 48 4.47 -6.62 16.88
CA PRO A 48 3.79 -7.60 17.73
C PRO A 48 4.09 -9.02 17.27
N ASP A 49 4.47 -9.89 18.20
CA ASP A 49 4.97 -11.25 17.98
C ASP A 49 4.39 -11.84 16.69
N SER A 50 5.22 -11.89 15.64
CA SER A 50 4.78 -12.31 14.30
C SER A 50 4.15 -13.70 14.34
N LYS A 51 4.52 -14.53 15.31
CA LYS A 51 3.90 -15.85 15.54
C LYS A 51 2.48 -15.72 16.08
N LEU A 52 2.24 -14.82 17.03
CA LEU A 52 0.90 -14.53 17.55
C LEU A 52 0.01 -13.99 16.43
N ARG A 53 0.50 -13.04 15.63
CA ARG A 53 -0.23 -12.52 14.47
C ARG A 53 -0.56 -13.60 13.45
N LEU A 54 0.40 -14.49 13.15
CA LEU A 54 0.16 -15.61 12.26
C LEU A 54 -0.92 -16.55 12.80
N ALA A 55 -0.88 -16.87 14.09
CA ALA A 55 -1.90 -17.68 14.74
C ALA A 55 -3.30 -17.04 14.68
N GLU A 56 -3.40 -15.73 14.93
CA GLU A 56 -4.66 -14.97 14.76
C GLU A 56 -5.17 -15.03 13.32
N ILE A 57 -4.28 -14.86 12.34
CA ILE A 57 -4.64 -14.90 10.91
C ILE A 57 -5.17 -16.28 10.53
N SER A 58 -4.49 -17.35 10.93
CA SER A 58 -4.88 -18.72 10.62
C SER A 58 -6.19 -19.14 11.32
N ALA A 59 -6.50 -18.58 12.49
CA ALA A 59 -7.72 -18.88 13.23
C ALA A 59 -8.94 -18.03 12.82
N ALA A 60 -8.73 -16.95 12.06
CA ALA A 60 -9.80 -16.02 11.70
C ALA A 60 -10.76 -16.60 10.65
N ALA A 61 -12.05 -16.27 10.76
CA ALA A 61 -13.06 -16.58 9.74
C ALA A 61 -12.70 -15.97 8.36
N ASN A 62 -12.09 -14.79 8.36
CA ASN A 62 -11.49 -14.19 7.18
C ASN A 62 -10.00 -13.88 7.46
N PRO A 63 -9.07 -14.77 7.07
CA PRO A 63 -7.64 -14.58 7.26
C PRO A 63 -7.07 -13.32 6.58
N LEU A 64 -7.60 -12.94 5.41
CA LEU A 64 -7.16 -11.73 4.69
C LEU A 64 -7.52 -10.46 5.47
N LEU A 65 -8.70 -10.43 6.07
CA LEU A 65 -9.14 -9.32 6.91
C LEU A 65 -8.32 -9.22 8.19
N ALA A 66 -8.07 -10.36 8.84
CA ALA A 66 -7.21 -10.41 10.03
C ALA A 66 -5.79 -9.91 9.72
N ALA A 67 -5.21 -10.32 8.59
CA ALA A 67 -3.89 -9.87 8.16
C ALA A 67 -3.86 -8.37 7.83
N ALA A 68 -4.92 -7.85 7.19
CA ALA A 68 -5.03 -6.44 6.80
C ALA A 68 -5.34 -5.49 7.97
N ARG A 69 -5.69 -6.01 9.16
CA ARG A 69 -6.19 -5.23 10.31
C ARG A 69 -5.31 -4.03 10.67
N PRO A 70 -3.96 -4.13 10.78
CA PRO A 70 -3.15 -2.98 11.13
C PRO A 70 -3.17 -1.87 10.08
N LEU A 71 -3.21 -2.23 8.80
CA LEU A 71 -3.32 -1.27 7.69
C LEU A 71 -4.71 -0.62 7.64
N LEU A 72 -5.77 -1.35 7.97
CA LEU A 72 -7.12 -0.79 8.13
C LEU A 72 -7.19 0.17 9.33
N CYS A 73 -6.54 -0.16 10.45
CA CYS A 73 -6.42 0.75 11.59
C CYS A 73 -5.62 2.01 11.21
N ALA A 74 -4.53 1.87 10.45
CA ALA A 74 -3.77 3.01 9.95
C ALA A 74 -4.58 3.90 9.00
N LEU A 75 -5.42 3.30 8.14
CA LEU A 75 -6.37 4.03 7.30
C LEU A 75 -7.38 4.82 8.14
N ALA A 76 -7.97 4.18 9.15
CA ALA A 76 -8.94 4.81 10.05
C ALA A 76 -8.32 5.94 10.89
N ALA A 77 -7.05 5.80 11.26
CA ALA A 77 -6.30 6.73 12.09
C ALA A 77 -5.34 7.63 11.27
N MET A 78 -5.61 7.83 9.98
CA MET A 78 -4.77 8.65 9.11
C MET A 78 -4.60 10.07 9.72
N PRO A 79 -3.36 10.54 9.97
CA PRO A 79 -3.15 11.82 10.65
C PRO A 79 -3.73 12.99 9.86
N ALA A 80 -4.62 13.80 10.45
CA ALA A 80 -5.11 15.01 9.80
C ALA A 80 -4.00 16.05 9.59
N LYS A 81 -3.00 16.06 10.48
CA LYS A 81 -1.79 16.89 10.43
C LYS A 81 -0.58 16.02 10.71
N LEU A 82 0.52 16.27 10.01
CA LEU A 82 1.78 15.58 10.18
C LEU A 82 2.92 16.55 9.82
N ASP A 83 3.94 16.62 10.68
CA ASP A 83 5.11 17.44 10.39
C ASP A 83 5.86 16.90 9.17
N ALA A 84 6.41 17.80 8.35
CA ALA A 84 7.10 17.43 7.12
C ALA A 84 8.24 16.41 7.34
N ALA A 85 8.93 16.51 8.48
CA ALA A 85 10.00 15.58 8.87
C ALA A 85 9.50 14.16 9.18
N LEU A 86 8.20 14.00 9.51
CA LEU A 86 7.58 12.73 9.89
C LEU A 86 6.87 12.04 8.72
N VAL A 87 6.68 12.71 7.58
CA VAL A 87 5.98 12.14 6.41
C VAL A 87 6.71 10.91 5.85
N GLU A 88 8.01 10.98 5.59
CA GLU A 88 8.79 9.83 5.10
C GLU A 88 8.89 8.71 6.15
N PRO A 89 9.15 8.97 7.46
CA PRO A 89 9.04 7.95 8.50
C PRO A 89 7.68 7.24 8.55
N TYR A 90 6.57 7.99 8.49
CA TYR A 90 5.22 7.42 8.50
C TYR A 90 4.97 6.53 7.28
N ARG A 91 5.37 7.01 6.09
CA ARG A 91 5.33 6.21 4.87
C ARG A 91 6.14 4.92 5.00
N ASN A 92 7.36 4.99 5.51
CA ASN A 92 8.22 3.82 5.70
C ASN A 92 7.62 2.80 6.67
N LEU A 93 6.92 3.25 7.70
CA LEU A 93 6.16 2.38 8.60
C LEU A 93 5.08 1.60 7.83
N LEU A 94 4.30 2.28 6.98
CA LEU A 94 3.28 1.63 6.16
C LEU A 94 3.87 0.67 5.11
N VAL A 95 5.02 1.00 4.52
CA VAL A 95 5.75 0.10 3.62
C VAL A 95 6.20 -1.17 4.37
N ARG A 96 6.76 -1.04 5.58
CA ARG A 96 7.13 -2.17 6.42
C ARG A 96 5.93 -3.05 6.76
N GLU A 97 4.83 -2.44 7.18
CA GLU A 97 3.61 -3.17 7.53
C GLU A 97 3.00 -3.88 6.31
N MET A 98 3.08 -3.29 5.12
CA MET A 98 2.64 -3.92 3.87
C MET A 98 3.49 -5.15 3.51
N HIS A 99 4.81 -5.09 3.72
CA HIS A 99 5.68 -6.26 3.56
C HIS A 99 5.38 -7.35 4.60
N LEU A 100 5.08 -6.97 5.84
CA LEU A 100 4.69 -7.90 6.89
C LEU A 100 3.34 -8.56 6.58
N TYR A 101 2.36 -7.80 6.09
CA TYR A 101 1.08 -8.31 5.58
C TYR A 101 1.31 -9.40 4.52
N GLN A 102 2.15 -9.13 3.51
CA GLN A 102 2.45 -10.11 2.46
C GLN A 102 3.11 -11.36 3.04
N THR A 103 4.11 -11.19 3.91
CA THR A 103 4.85 -12.29 4.53
C THR A 103 3.94 -13.19 5.37
N LEU A 104 3.06 -12.60 6.19
CA LEU A 104 2.12 -13.35 7.02
C LEU A 104 1.06 -14.07 6.18
N CYS A 105 0.57 -13.43 5.11
CA CYS A 105 -0.35 -14.06 4.17
C CYS A 105 0.30 -15.28 3.47
N ASP A 106 1.57 -15.16 3.08
CA ASP A 106 2.32 -16.26 2.46
C ASP A 106 2.55 -17.40 3.46
N GLN A 107 2.90 -17.09 4.71
CA GLN A 107 3.06 -18.08 5.80
C GLN A 107 1.73 -18.78 6.17
N ALA A 108 0.61 -18.06 6.10
CA ALA A 108 -0.72 -18.61 6.29
C ALA A 108 -1.27 -19.36 5.06
N ASN A 109 -0.46 -19.53 4.00
CA ASN A 109 -0.80 -20.22 2.76
C ASN A 109 -2.07 -19.66 2.08
N LEU A 110 -2.22 -18.33 2.10
CA LEU A 110 -3.35 -17.66 1.46
C LEU A 110 -3.16 -17.57 -0.06
N ARG A 111 -4.26 -17.59 -0.82
CA ARG A 111 -4.22 -17.51 -2.29
C ARG A 111 -3.53 -16.23 -2.74
N ARG A 112 -2.40 -16.37 -3.45
CA ARG A 112 -1.57 -15.24 -3.91
C ARG A 112 -2.36 -14.16 -4.65
N GLU A 113 -3.28 -14.55 -5.53
CA GLU A 113 -4.15 -13.62 -6.25
C GLU A 113 -5.02 -12.75 -5.32
N HIS A 114 -5.53 -13.31 -4.22
CA HIS A 114 -6.34 -12.59 -3.25
C HIS A 114 -5.49 -11.63 -2.43
N VAL A 115 -4.30 -12.08 -2.04
CA VAL A 115 -3.32 -11.25 -1.31
C VAL A 115 -2.89 -10.05 -2.16
N LEU A 116 -2.60 -10.26 -3.46
CA LEU A 116 -2.25 -9.19 -4.38
C LEU A 116 -3.41 -8.21 -4.62
N ALA A 117 -4.65 -8.71 -4.73
CA ALA A 117 -5.83 -7.87 -4.87
C ALA A 117 -6.05 -7.00 -3.63
N VAL A 118 -5.97 -7.58 -2.42
CA VAL A 118 -6.11 -6.82 -1.17
C VAL A 118 -4.98 -5.82 -0.99
N ARG A 119 -3.73 -6.19 -1.28
CA ARG A 119 -2.57 -5.29 -1.24
C ARG A 119 -2.77 -4.08 -2.14
N TYR A 120 -3.25 -4.30 -3.37
CA TYR A 120 -3.57 -3.22 -4.31
C TYR A 120 -4.62 -2.27 -3.73
N CYS A 121 -5.71 -2.82 -3.18
CA CYS A 121 -6.79 -2.03 -2.60
C CYS A 121 -6.34 -1.23 -1.37
N LEU A 122 -5.52 -1.82 -0.49
CA LEU A 122 -4.95 -1.15 0.68
C LEU A 122 -4.02 -0.02 0.28
N CYS A 123 -3.11 -0.23 -0.67
CA CYS A 123 -2.23 0.81 -1.18
C CYS A 123 -3.04 1.98 -1.74
N THR A 124 -4.05 1.67 -2.56
CA THR A 124 -4.93 2.67 -3.17
C THR A 124 -5.68 3.50 -2.12
N ALA A 125 -6.26 2.85 -1.11
CA ALA A 125 -7.05 3.54 -0.10
C ALA A 125 -6.19 4.38 0.87
N LEU A 126 -5.04 3.86 1.29
CA LEU A 126 -4.08 4.61 2.13
C LEU A 126 -3.52 5.82 1.38
N ASP A 127 -3.21 5.67 0.09
CA ASP A 127 -2.74 6.78 -0.74
C ASP A 127 -3.81 7.86 -0.90
N GLU A 128 -5.07 7.48 -1.13
CA GLU A 128 -6.19 8.43 -1.20
C GLU A 128 -6.38 9.18 0.11
N ALA A 129 -6.38 8.47 1.24
CA ALA A 129 -6.51 9.09 2.56
C ALA A 129 -5.38 10.09 2.84
N ALA A 130 -4.13 9.74 2.53
CA ALA A 130 -3.00 10.67 2.65
C ALA A 130 -3.14 11.86 1.68
N ASN A 131 -3.51 11.64 0.42
CA ASN A 131 -3.75 12.70 -0.57
C ASN A 131 -4.93 13.63 -0.22
N ASN A 132 -5.83 13.21 0.67
CA ASN A 132 -6.88 14.06 1.20
C ASN A 132 -6.40 15.02 2.29
N THR A 133 -5.17 14.85 2.80
CA THR A 133 -4.54 15.74 3.79
C THR A 133 -3.67 16.82 3.14
N THR A 134 -3.33 17.88 3.89
CA THR A 134 -2.42 18.93 3.39
C THR A 134 -0.99 18.44 3.23
N TRP A 135 -0.55 17.49 4.06
CA TRP A 135 0.82 16.96 4.05
C TRP A 135 1.04 15.88 2.98
N GLY A 136 -0.01 15.15 2.58
CA GLY A 136 0.11 14.08 1.56
C GLY A 136 -0.01 14.57 0.11
N ARG A 137 -0.72 15.69 -0.15
CA ARG A 137 -0.86 16.23 -1.52
C ARG A 137 0.43 16.66 -2.18
N ARG A 138 1.50 16.87 -1.41
CA ARG A 138 2.77 17.44 -1.88
C ARG A 138 3.94 16.69 -1.26
N GLY A 139 5.12 16.91 -1.80
CA GLY A 139 6.36 16.36 -1.25
C GLY A 139 6.49 14.86 -1.47
N VAL A 140 7.02 14.17 -0.45
CA VAL A 140 7.45 12.76 -0.53
C VAL A 140 6.33 11.82 -0.99
N TRP A 141 5.11 12.02 -0.47
CA TRP A 141 4.00 11.10 -0.74
C TRP A 141 3.56 11.13 -2.22
N ALA A 142 3.54 12.32 -2.84
CA ALA A 142 3.13 12.50 -4.22
C ALA A 142 4.04 11.76 -5.23
N GLY A 143 5.34 11.64 -4.94
CA GLY A 143 6.31 10.97 -5.82
C GLY A 143 6.61 9.51 -5.46
N LYS A 144 6.27 9.09 -4.24
CA LYS A 144 6.60 7.76 -3.71
C LYS A 144 5.39 7.08 -3.06
N SER A 145 4.18 7.29 -3.55
CA SER A 145 2.97 6.69 -2.95
C SER A 145 3.11 5.16 -2.78
N LEU A 146 2.30 4.56 -1.91
CA LEU A 146 2.33 3.13 -1.68
C LEU A 146 2.00 2.37 -2.98
N LEU A 147 0.99 2.80 -3.72
CA LEU A 147 0.61 2.20 -4.99
C LEU A 147 1.74 2.26 -6.03
N VAL A 148 2.45 3.40 -6.13
CA VAL A 148 3.63 3.52 -7.00
C VAL A 148 4.72 2.55 -6.54
N THR A 149 4.99 2.48 -5.24
CA THR A 149 6.04 1.64 -4.64
C THR A 149 5.79 0.14 -4.88
N PHE A 150 4.52 -0.28 -4.79
CA PHE A 150 4.15 -1.69 -4.74
C PHE A 150 3.58 -2.25 -6.05
N HIS A 151 3.10 -1.37 -6.93
CA HIS A 151 2.43 -1.73 -8.18
C HIS A 151 2.89 -0.90 -9.38
N GLY A 152 3.70 0.15 -9.19
CA GLY A 152 4.16 1.02 -10.29
C GLY A 152 3.03 1.86 -10.90
N GLU A 153 1.91 2.04 -10.18
CA GLU A 153 0.74 2.77 -10.65
C GLU A 153 0.47 3.99 -9.76
N SER A 154 0.04 5.10 -10.35
CA SER A 154 -0.30 6.34 -9.62
C SER A 154 -1.81 6.60 -9.51
N GLU A 155 -2.65 5.87 -10.24
CA GLU A 155 -4.11 6.10 -10.30
C GLU A 155 -4.89 4.81 -10.04
N GLY A 156 -5.09 4.48 -8.76
CA GLY A 156 -5.79 3.24 -8.38
C GLY A 156 -7.31 3.34 -8.27
N GLY A 157 -7.84 4.56 -8.15
CA GLY A 157 -9.23 4.83 -7.77
C GLY A 157 -10.30 4.29 -8.72
N ILE A 158 -9.98 4.10 -10.01
CA ILE A 158 -10.88 3.48 -10.99
C ILE A 158 -10.74 1.95 -10.97
N LYS A 159 -9.50 1.47 -10.95
CA LYS A 159 -9.17 0.05 -11.01
C LYS A 159 -9.69 -0.73 -9.80
N LEU A 160 -9.73 -0.12 -8.62
CA LEU A 160 -10.33 -0.75 -7.44
C LEU A 160 -11.79 -1.14 -7.69
N PHE A 161 -12.61 -0.28 -8.32
CA PHE A 161 -14.00 -0.62 -8.66
C PHE A 161 -14.12 -1.63 -9.81
N GLN A 162 -13.15 -1.67 -10.74
CA GLN A 162 -13.08 -2.76 -11.73
C GLN A 162 -12.78 -4.11 -11.06
N ILE A 163 -11.89 -4.12 -10.06
CA ILE A 163 -11.62 -5.30 -9.23
C ILE A 163 -12.90 -5.75 -8.52
N ILE A 164 -13.65 -4.84 -7.88
CA ILE A 164 -14.94 -5.17 -7.26
C ILE A 164 -15.88 -5.83 -8.27
N GLY A 165 -16.08 -5.22 -9.44
CA GLY A 165 -16.98 -5.76 -10.47
C GLY A 165 -16.59 -7.16 -10.93
N ARG A 166 -15.29 -7.42 -11.13
CA ARG A 166 -14.79 -8.74 -11.52
C ARG A 166 -14.95 -9.79 -10.42
N LEU A 167 -14.60 -9.44 -9.18
CA LEU A 167 -14.65 -10.38 -8.06
C LEU A 167 -16.08 -10.68 -7.61
N ALA A 168 -17.00 -9.71 -7.71
CA ALA A 168 -18.40 -9.88 -7.35
C ALA A 168 -19.13 -10.90 -8.25
N ALA A 169 -18.64 -11.15 -9.47
CA ALA A 169 -19.19 -12.18 -10.36
C ALA A 169 -19.05 -13.61 -9.79
N SER A 170 -17.98 -13.86 -9.00
CA SER A 170 -17.72 -15.12 -8.31
C SER A 170 -17.64 -14.88 -6.80
N PHE A 171 -18.70 -14.35 -6.21
CA PHE A 171 -18.72 -13.93 -4.80
C PHE A 171 -18.31 -15.04 -3.81
N GLN A 172 -18.76 -16.28 -4.04
CA GLN A 172 -18.42 -17.42 -3.16
C GLN A 172 -16.92 -17.68 -3.08
N GLU A 173 -16.22 -17.44 -4.20
CA GLU A 173 -14.78 -17.64 -4.29
C GLU A 173 -13.99 -16.45 -3.71
N HIS A 174 -14.49 -15.23 -3.90
CA HIS A 174 -13.77 -13.99 -3.59
C HIS A 174 -14.30 -13.24 -2.37
N GLY A 175 -15.24 -13.83 -1.63
CA GLY A 175 -15.93 -13.20 -0.51
C GLY A 175 -14.99 -12.61 0.54
N ASN A 176 -13.87 -13.29 0.83
CA ASN A 176 -12.87 -12.79 1.79
C ASN A 176 -12.18 -11.49 1.31
N VAL A 177 -11.90 -11.34 0.01
CA VAL A 177 -11.34 -10.11 -0.57
C VAL A 177 -12.38 -8.99 -0.57
N LEU A 178 -13.61 -9.32 -0.98
CA LEU A 178 -14.72 -8.38 -1.04
C LEU A 178 -15.10 -7.83 0.34
N GLU A 179 -14.97 -8.63 1.39
CA GLU A 179 -15.14 -8.19 2.77
C GLU A 179 -14.10 -7.14 3.19
N VAL A 180 -12.82 -7.33 2.82
CA VAL A 180 -11.78 -6.30 3.08
C VAL A 180 -12.12 -5.01 2.34
N ILE A 181 -12.55 -5.11 1.07
CA ILE A 181 -12.95 -3.94 0.29
C ILE A 181 -14.18 -3.23 0.89
N TYR A 182 -15.15 -3.99 1.40
CA TYR A 182 -16.29 -3.43 2.13
C TYR A 182 -15.83 -2.57 3.32
N HIS A 183 -14.82 -3.02 4.08
CA HIS A 183 -14.23 -2.23 5.15
C HIS A 183 -13.51 -0.98 4.64
N LEU A 184 -12.78 -1.04 3.53
CA LEU A 184 -12.14 0.14 2.93
C LEU A 184 -13.17 1.20 2.54
N LEU A 185 -14.27 0.81 1.91
CA LEU A 185 -15.38 1.73 1.60
C LEU A 185 -16.00 2.31 2.87
N GLY A 186 -16.17 1.49 3.92
CA GLY A 186 -16.66 1.93 5.22
C GLY A 186 -15.75 2.93 5.93
N LEU A 187 -14.45 2.87 5.67
CA LEU A 187 -13.42 3.77 6.20
C LEU A 187 -13.21 5.04 5.36
N GLY A 188 -14.06 5.28 4.36
CA GLY A 188 -14.08 6.53 3.60
C GLY A 188 -13.30 6.50 2.29
N PHE A 189 -12.97 5.32 1.76
CA PHE A 189 -12.49 5.22 0.38
C PHE A 189 -13.60 5.58 -0.61
N GLU A 190 -13.34 6.53 -1.50
CA GLU A 190 -14.27 7.03 -2.52
C GLU A 190 -13.79 6.73 -3.94
N GLY A 191 -12.48 6.78 -4.19
CA GLY A 191 -11.90 6.58 -5.52
C GLY A 191 -12.54 7.47 -6.58
N ARG A 192 -12.88 6.88 -7.73
CA ARG A 192 -13.50 7.60 -8.85
C ARG A 192 -14.81 8.33 -8.51
N TYR A 193 -15.48 7.94 -7.42
CA TYR A 193 -16.77 8.52 -7.05
C TYR A 193 -16.65 9.84 -6.28
N SER A 194 -15.46 10.21 -5.81
CA SER A 194 -15.20 11.50 -5.14
C SER A 194 -15.54 12.73 -6.00
N VAL A 195 -15.46 12.59 -7.33
CA VAL A 195 -15.69 13.68 -8.29
C VAL A 195 -16.96 13.51 -9.13
N GLN A 196 -17.73 12.43 -8.91
CA GLN A 196 -18.92 12.15 -9.71
C GLN A 196 -20.18 12.80 -9.12
N PRO A 197 -21.11 13.29 -9.96
CA PRO A 197 -22.47 13.58 -9.53
C PRO A 197 -23.10 12.34 -8.88
N ASP A 198 -23.75 12.52 -7.73
CA ASP A 198 -24.31 11.43 -6.92
C ASP A 198 -23.32 10.33 -6.49
N GLY A 199 -22.00 10.58 -6.55
CA GLY A 199 -20.97 9.60 -6.23
C GLY A 199 -21.15 8.96 -4.86
N ARG A 200 -21.58 9.73 -3.85
CA ARG A 200 -21.89 9.22 -2.51
C ARG A 200 -22.99 8.16 -2.52
N LYS A 201 -24.10 8.41 -3.23
CA LYS A 201 -25.21 7.44 -3.34
C LYS A 201 -24.74 6.16 -4.06
N GLN A 202 -23.89 6.31 -5.08
CA GLN A 202 -23.33 5.16 -5.80
C GLN A 202 -22.42 4.31 -4.90
N LEU A 203 -21.57 4.94 -4.10
CA LEU A 203 -20.76 4.25 -3.08
C LEU A 203 -21.63 3.53 -2.06
N ASP A 204 -22.68 4.19 -1.55
CA ASP A 204 -23.60 3.58 -0.59
C ASP A 204 -24.31 2.36 -1.19
N ASN A 205 -24.75 2.43 -2.45
CA ASN A 205 -25.35 1.30 -3.15
C ASN A 205 -24.38 0.12 -3.28
N ILE A 206 -23.13 0.37 -3.70
CA ILE A 206 -22.09 -0.68 -3.79
C ILE A 206 -21.86 -1.31 -2.42
N ARG A 207 -21.76 -0.49 -1.37
CA ARG A 207 -21.54 -0.97 0.00
C ARG A 207 -22.70 -1.83 0.50
N GLN A 208 -23.95 -1.45 0.21
CA GLN A 208 -25.14 -2.22 0.57
C GLN A 208 -25.22 -3.55 -0.19
N GLN A 209 -24.84 -3.57 -1.47
CA GLN A 209 -24.79 -4.80 -2.26
C GLN A 209 -23.76 -5.78 -1.68
N LEU A 210 -22.56 -5.30 -1.37
CA LEU A 210 -21.52 -6.12 -0.74
C LEU A 210 -21.97 -6.65 0.62
N LEU A 211 -22.57 -5.80 1.46
CA LEU A 211 -23.09 -6.21 2.77
C LEU A 211 -24.15 -7.30 2.63
N THR A 212 -25.09 -7.14 1.70
CA THR A 212 -26.15 -8.13 1.46
C THR A 212 -25.55 -9.50 1.09
N GLN A 213 -24.58 -9.53 0.17
CA GLN A 213 -23.93 -10.78 -0.23
C GLN A 213 -23.09 -11.38 0.92
N LEU A 214 -22.40 -10.54 1.71
CA LEU A 214 -21.61 -10.99 2.87
C LEU A 214 -22.50 -11.61 3.95
N SER A 215 -23.66 -11.02 4.23
CA SER A 215 -24.63 -11.56 5.18
C SER A 215 -25.19 -12.90 4.72
N GLN A 216 -25.56 -13.04 3.44
CA GLN A 216 -26.04 -14.30 2.87
C GLN A 216 -25.02 -15.44 2.96
N ARG A 217 -23.72 -15.12 2.93
CA ARG A 217 -22.66 -16.11 3.11
C ARG A 217 -22.52 -16.58 4.57
N ARG A 218 -22.84 -15.72 5.54
CA ARG A 218 -22.74 -16.02 6.97
C ARG A 218 -23.96 -16.77 7.49
N ASP A 219 -25.14 -16.49 6.91
CA ASP A 219 -26.39 -17.19 7.21
C ASP A 219 -26.78 -18.09 6.04
N PRO A 220 -26.34 -19.35 5.98
CA PRO A 220 -27.03 -20.32 5.14
C PRO A 220 -28.41 -20.49 5.77
N VAL A 221 -29.42 -19.82 5.21
CA VAL A 221 -30.83 -20.05 5.56
C VAL A 221 -31.04 -21.55 5.51
N MET A 222 -31.14 -22.20 6.68
CA MET A 222 -31.57 -23.58 6.74
C MET A 222 -32.96 -23.59 6.12
N PRO A 223 -33.21 -24.40 5.07
CA PRO A 223 -34.57 -24.60 4.61
C PRO A 223 -35.33 -25.11 5.83
N ALA A 224 -36.33 -24.35 6.28
CA ALA A 224 -37.22 -24.82 7.31
C ALA A 224 -37.70 -26.20 6.87
N LEU A 225 -37.36 -27.24 7.64
CA LEU A 225 -37.95 -28.55 7.48
C LEU A 225 -39.44 -28.36 7.77
N SER A 226 -40.24 -28.21 6.72
CA SER A 226 -41.69 -28.33 6.81
C SER A 226 -42.00 -29.74 7.32
N ALA A 227 -42.52 -29.83 8.53
CA ALA A 227 -43.18 -31.01 9.08
C ALA A 227 -44.68 -30.72 9.16
#